data_AF-A0A7V8NUA2-F1
#
_entry.id   AF-A0A7V8NUA2-F1
#
_cell.length_a   1.000
_cell.length_b   1.000
_cell.length_c   1.000
_cell.angle_alpha   90.00
_cell.angle_beta   90.00
_cell.angle_gamma   90.00
#
_symmetry.space_group_name_H-M   'P 1'
#
loop_
_entity.id
_entity.type
_entity.pdbx_description
1 polymer ?
#
loop_
_entity_poly.entity_id
_entity_poly.type
_entity_poly.pdbx_seq_one_letter_code
_entity_poly.pdbx_strand_id
1 'polypeptide(L)'
;ISGLATIDIVPMRAVGSSFTLGDDRYVPIFDVNNVFQEQGSLTWTRGTHNIKTGASLIRRQLNYYQNTFGLAYFRFTQDELTDLENFLKGTPDEIQRQINPKRQYFRFWEPALYVQDDWHAKSWLTLNLGLRWDHFSPITAAQGERSNFDPVLAAACTPSDCNPFRVGATAGVKSYWTNFEPRFGFAVTPRAGFVVRGGFGMSRYAQDYASGSMNLYNPPFVPLNLDCFPQTGTGASACPAGSGKLFQGAPPVTIPVINNQLPGTVGAHATDYPQAYIMQWNTTIQKQFGANVVSVGYVGQVARHLQYAPNINIPPPSQAGPGVYNPRVFAGVMPNLASINYYTATGASEYNAAQLSFERRYAKGLTANVNYTFARNLTNISDGGTTGAATVGGILPN
;
A
#
# COMPACT_ATOMS: atom_id res chain seq x y z
N ILE A 1 -21.69 18.37 7.89
CA ILE A 1 -20.86 17.45 8.70
C ILE A 1 -21.35 17.60 10.13
N SER A 2 -21.94 16.56 10.71
CA SER A 2 -22.26 16.51 12.14
C SER A 2 -21.07 15.87 12.85
N GLY A 3 -20.55 16.50 13.90
CA GLY A 3 -19.41 16.02 14.67
C GLY A 3 -18.85 17.14 15.55
N LEU A 4 -18.14 16.76 16.61
CA LEU A 4 -17.50 17.69 17.54
C LEU A 4 -15.99 17.76 17.24
N ALA A 5 -15.43 18.96 17.26
CA ALA A 5 -13.98 19.13 17.17
C ALA A 5 -13.27 18.40 18.32
N THR A 6 -12.10 17.86 18.03
CA THR A 6 -11.29 17.16 19.03
C THR A 6 -10.56 18.16 19.92
N ILE A 7 -10.62 17.96 21.23
CA ILE A 7 -9.90 18.71 22.25
C ILE A 7 -9.01 17.74 23.01
N ASP A 8 -7.69 17.90 22.89
CA ASP A 8 -6.68 17.05 23.51
C ASP A 8 -5.97 17.81 24.63
N ILE A 9 -6.09 17.30 25.86
CA ILE A 9 -5.42 17.84 27.04
C ILE A 9 -4.32 16.85 27.41
N VAL A 10 -3.12 17.12 26.91
CA VAL A 10 -2.00 16.16 26.91
C VAL A 10 -1.52 15.77 28.32
N PRO A 11 -1.45 16.68 29.31
CA PRO A 11 -0.95 16.32 30.63
C PRO A 11 -1.93 15.52 31.51
N MET A 12 -3.22 15.51 31.19
CA MET A 12 -4.23 14.69 31.90
C MET A 12 -4.18 13.20 31.48
N ARG A 13 -3.21 12.82 30.65
CA ARG A 13 -2.97 11.42 30.27
C ARG A 13 -2.37 10.67 31.46
N ALA A 14 -3.18 9.88 32.17
CA ALA A 14 -2.61 8.80 32.99
C ALA A 14 -1.85 7.85 32.05
N VAL A 15 -0.70 7.32 32.48
CA VAL A 15 0.16 6.44 31.65
C VAL A 15 -0.70 5.41 30.91
N GLY A 16 -0.79 5.55 29.58
CA GLY A 16 -1.58 4.66 28.72
C GLY A 16 -3.03 5.09 28.40
N SER A 17 -3.50 6.27 28.81
CA SER A 17 -4.83 6.79 28.47
C SER A 17 -4.77 8.20 27.84
N SER A 18 -5.64 8.47 26.85
CA SER A 18 -5.82 9.79 26.26
C SER A 18 -7.04 10.48 26.88
N PHE A 19 -6.87 11.62 27.57
CA PHE A 19 -8.00 12.49 27.92
C PHE A 19 -8.29 13.42 26.74
N THR A 20 -9.25 13.00 25.92
CA THR A 20 -9.63 13.69 24.69
C THR A 20 -11.15 13.86 24.69
N LEU A 21 -11.62 15.08 24.43
CA LEU A 21 -13.05 15.40 24.28
C LEU A 21 -13.39 15.63 22.81
N GLY A 22 -14.60 15.28 22.40
CA GLY A 22 -15.04 15.38 21.01
C GLY A 22 -14.74 14.13 20.18
N ASP A 23 -14.86 14.24 18.86
CA ASP A 23 -14.59 13.12 17.95
C ASP A 23 -13.08 12.89 17.83
N ASP A 24 -12.66 11.68 17.42
CA ASP A 24 -11.24 11.38 17.19
C ASP A 24 -10.69 12.13 15.96
N ARG A 25 -9.36 12.16 15.82
CA ARG A 25 -8.69 12.61 14.60
C ARG A 25 -9.17 11.79 13.40
N TYR A 26 -8.96 12.33 12.21
CA TYR A 26 -9.35 11.72 10.94
C TYR A 26 -10.85 11.73 10.62
N VAL A 27 -11.60 12.66 11.20
CA VAL A 27 -13.00 12.93 10.83
C VAL A 27 -13.14 14.30 10.13
N PRO A 28 -14.09 14.46 9.20
CA PRO A 28 -15.05 13.44 8.74
C PRO A 28 -14.42 12.41 7.79
N ILE A 29 -14.96 11.18 7.85
CA ILE A 29 -14.71 10.13 6.86
C ILE A 29 -15.95 10.04 5.97
N PHE A 30 -15.75 10.16 4.66
CA PHE A 30 -16.73 9.75 3.66
C PHE A 30 -16.13 8.58 2.89
N ASP A 31 -16.75 7.43 3.01
CA ASP A 31 -16.31 6.23 2.30
C ASP A 31 -17.51 5.61 1.58
N VAL A 32 -17.57 5.82 0.26
CA VAL A 32 -18.64 5.31 -0.59
C VAL A 32 -18.04 4.50 -1.72
N ASN A 33 -18.10 3.18 -1.57
CA ASN A 33 -17.46 2.23 -2.47
C ASN A 33 -18.50 1.40 -3.20
N ASN A 34 -18.47 1.47 -4.54
CA ASN A 34 -19.29 0.62 -5.40
C ASN A 34 -18.39 -0.36 -6.16
N VAL A 35 -18.74 -1.64 -6.12
CA VAL A 35 -18.10 -2.69 -6.91
C VAL A 35 -19.18 -3.35 -7.76
N PHE A 36 -19.01 -3.29 -9.08
CA PHE A 36 -19.86 -4.01 -10.03
C PHE A 36 -19.04 -5.16 -10.60
N GLN A 37 -19.56 -6.38 -10.51
CA GLN A 37 -18.86 -7.57 -10.94
C GLN A 37 -19.77 -8.43 -11.80
N GLU A 38 -19.31 -8.69 -13.02
CA GLU A 38 -19.94 -9.62 -13.95
C GLU A 38 -18.97 -10.77 -14.23
N GLN A 39 -19.45 -12.00 -14.25
CA GLN A 39 -18.61 -13.16 -14.55
C GLN A 39 -19.40 -14.28 -15.23
N GLY A 40 -18.72 -15.01 -16.09
CA GLY A 40 -19.27 -16.18 -16.76
C GLY A 40 -18.21 -17.26 -16.96
N SER A 41 -18.63 -18.52 -16.91
CA SER A 41 -17.74 -19.64 -17.18
C SER A 41 -18.46 -20.75 -17.93
N LEU A 42 -17.74 -21.41 -18.83
CA LEU A 42 -18.17 -22.63 -19.51
C LEU A 42 -17.25 -23.77 -19.06
N THR A 43 -17.85 -24.92 -18.75
CA THR A 43 -17.12 -26.16 -18.52
C THR A 43 -17.52 -27.17 -19.58
N TRP A 44 -16.53 -27.75 -20.22
CA TRP A 44 -16.70 -28.77 -21.24
C TRP A 44 -15.83 -29.97 -20.92
N THR A 45 -16.50 -31.07 -20.58
CA THR A 45 -15.84 -32.34 -20.31
C THR A 45 -16.00 -33.24 -21.53
N ARG A 46 -14.88 -33.67 -22.13
CA ARG A 46 -14.87 -34.59 -23.26
C ARG A 46 -13.69 -35.54 -23.16
N GLY A 47 -13.99 -36.83 -23.08
CA GLY A 47 -12.97 -37.87 -22.97
C GLY A 47 -12.15 -37.68 -21.70
N THR A 48 -10.83 -37.55 -21.86
CA THR A 48 -9.87 -37.36 -20.76
C THR A 48 -9.61 -35.89 -20.41
N HIS A 49 -10.28 -34.95 -21.08
CA HIS A 49 -10.13 -33.51 -20.86
C HIS A 49 -11.34 -32.93 -20.13
N ASN A 50 -11.06 -32.02 -19.20
CA ASN A 50 -12.05 -31.20 -18.53
C ASN A 50 -11.63 -29.73 -18.66
N ILE A 51 -12.13 -29.08 -19.71
CA ILE A 51 -11.74 -27.72 -20.07
C ILE A 51 -12.73 -26.75 -19.41
N LYS A 52 -12.22 -25.78 -18.66
CA LYS A 52 -12.99 -24.66 -18.14
C LYS A 52 -12.46 -23.36 -18.71
N THR A 53 -13.32 -22.61 -19.38
CA THR A 53 -13.03 -21.25 -19.85
C THR A 53 -13.92 -20.26 -19.11
N GLY A 54 -13.48 -19.01 -19.00
CA GLY A 54 -14.32 -17.99 -18.42
C GLY A 54 -13.77 -16.58 -18.58
N ALA A 55 -14.64 -15.63 -18.26
CA ALA A 55 -14.37 -14.21 -18.30
C ALA A 55 -14.97 -13.54 -17.07
N SER A 56 -14.33 -12.49 -16.58
CA SER A 56 -14.87 -11.63 -15.55
C SER A 56 -14.56 -10.17 -15.85
N LEU A 57 -15.43 -9.27 -15.40
CA LEU A 57 -15.24 -7.84 -15.46
C LEU A 57 -15.59 -7.25 -14.09
N ILE A 58 -14.61 -6.64 -13.44
CA ILE A 58 -14.85 -5.86 -12.23
C ILE A 58 -14.72 -4.38 -12.59
N ARG A 59 -15.69 -3.57 -12.17
CA ARG A 59 -15.63 -2.11 -12.22
C ARG A 59 -15.69 -1.58 -10.80
N ARG A 60 -14.69 -0.80 -10.40
CA ARG A 60 -14.64 -0.19 -9.07
C ARG A 60 -14.86 1.31 -9.12
N GLN A 61 -15.64 1.79 -8.17
CA GLN A 61 -15.74 3.20 -7.82
C GLN A 61 -15.38 3.34 -6.35
N LEU A 62 -14.23 3.94 -6.07
CA LEU A 62 -13.78 4.21 -4.72
C LEU A 62 -13.91 5.72 -4.49
N ASN A 63 -14.85 6.12 -3.63
CA ASN A 63 -15.07 7.53 -3.28
C ASN A 63 -14.73 7.71 -1.80
N TYR A 64 -13.45 7.88 -1.54
CA TYR A 64 -12.91 8.03 -0.21
C TYR A 64 -12.49 9.49 0.04
N TYR A 65 -12.89 10.05 1.17
CA TYR A 65 -12.45 11.35 1.64
C TYR A 65 -12.25 11.31 3.14
N GLN A 66 -11.11 11.83 3.56
CA GLN A 66 -10.76 11.96 4.96
C GLN A 66 -9.83 13.18 5.13
N ASN A 67 -10.04 13.94 6.20
CA ASN A 67 -9.09 14.95 6.66
C ASN A 67 -8.60 14.55 8.04
N THR A 68 -7.30 14.66 8.29
CA THR A 68 -6.72 14.39 9.62
C THR A 68 -7.31 15.31 10.69
N PHE A 69 -7.49 16.59 10.38
CA PHE A 69 -8.00 17.62 11.30
C PHE A 69 -9.15 18.42 10.67
N GLY A 70 -10.13 17.74 10.07
CA GLY A 70 -11.23 18.38 9.33
C GLY A 70 -12.11 19.29 10.20
N LEU A 71 -12.36 18.86 11.44
CA LEU A 71 -13.15 19.60 12.45
C LEU A 71 -12.30 20.53 13.34
N ALA A 72 -11.00 20.67 13.03
CA ALA A 72 -9.95 21.22 13.89
C ALA A 72 -9.61 20.36 15.12
N TYR A 73 -8.38 20.52 15.59
CA TYR A 73 -7.79 19.83 16.72
C TYR A 73 -7.20 20.88 17.66
N PHE A 74 -7.77 21.00 18.85
CA PHE A 74 -7.36 21.97 19.86
C PHE A 74 -6.50 21.27 20.90
N ARG A 75 -5.28 21.76 21.11
CA ARG A 75 -4.31 21.12 22.00
C ARG A 75 -3.97 22.02 23.18
N PHE A 76 -3.89 21.39 24.33
CA PHE A 76 -3.37 21.92 25.57
C PHE A 76 -2.17 21.03 25.96
N THR A 77 -0.99 21.64 26.08
CA THR A 77 0.30 20.93 26.07
C THR A 77 1.30 21.41 27.12
N GLN A 78 0.95 22.31 28.04
CA GLN A 78 1.90 22.87 29.00
C GLN A 78 2.10 21.95 30.21
N ASP A 79 1.19 22.02 31.18
CA ASP A 79 1.17 21.20 32.39
C ASP A 79 -0.29 20.98 32.83
N GLU A 80 -0.55 20.01 33.72
CA GLU A 80 -1.91 19.58 34.06
C GLU A 80 -2.80 20.71 34.61
N LEU A 81 -2.26 21.57 35.48
CA LEU A 81 -3.04 22.65 36.10
C LEU A 81 -3.25 23.81 35.14
N THR A 82 -2.19 24.20 34.42
CA THR A 82 -2.21 25.26 33.42
C THR A 82 -3.13 24.91 32.25
N ASP A 83 -3.11 23.66 31.80
CA ASP A 83 -3.95 23.20 30.69
C ASP A 83 -5.42 23.09 31.07
N LEU A 84 -5.72 22.68 32.31
CA LEU A 84 -7.09 22.73 32.83
C LEU A 84 -7.60 24.17 32.91
N GLU A 85 -6.79 25.10 33.41
CA GLU A 85 -7.13 26.52 33.46
C GLU A 85 -7.34 27.11 32.05
N ASN A 86 -6.42 26.80 31.12
CA ASN A 86 -6.49 27.21 29.73
C ASN A 86 -7.73 26.62 29.03
N PHE A 87 -8.08 25.37 29.32
CA PHE A 87 -9.28 24.74 28.79
C PHE A 87 -10.55 25.45 29.29
N LEU A 88 -10.63 25.75 30.59
CA LEU A 88 -11.75 26.51 31.17
C LEU A 88 -11.87 27.93 30.62
N LYS A 89 -10.74 28.57 30.28
CA LYS A 89 -10.69 29.87 29.60
C LYS A 89 -10.93 29.77 28.09
N GLY A 90 -10.89 28.57 27.53
CA GLY A 90 -10.96 28.29 26.11
C GLY A 90 -9.77 28.84 25.31
N THR A 91 -8.56 28.82 25.89
CA THR A 91 -7.32 29.35 25.31
C THR A 91 -6.32 28.21 25.02
N PRO A 92 -6.46 27.48 23.91
CA PRO A 92 -5.54 26.39 23.54
C PRO A 92 -4.14 26.92 23.22
N ASP A 93 -3.14 26.03 23.34
CA ASP A 93 -1.75 26.33 22.97
C ASP A 93 -1.51 26.21 21.47
N GLU A 94 -2.18 25.25 20.84
CA GLU A 94 -2.06 24.94 19.43
C GLU A 94 -3.44 24.57 18.85
N ILE A 95 -3.72 25.07 17.65
CA ILE A 95 -4.90 24.71 16.87
C ILE A 95 -4.41 24.20 15.52
N GLN A 96 -4.75 22.94 15.23
CA GLN A 96 -4.46 22.32 13.94
C GLN A 96 -5.75 22.16 13.13
N ARG A 97 -5.67 22.41 11.83
CA ARG A 97 -6.80 22.21 10.93
C ARG A 97 -6.31 21.78 9.55
N GLN A 98 -7.00 20.83 8.95
CA GLN A 98 -6.70 20.36 7.61
C GLN A 98 -7.95 20.43 6.73
N ILE A 99 -7.80 21.01 5.55
CA ILE A 99 -8.83 20.99 4.50
C ILE A 99 -8.21 20.49 3.22
N ASN A 100 -8.84 19.48 2.62
CA ASN A 100 -8.55 19.11 1.25
C ASN A 100 -9.45 19.89 0.27
N PRO A 101 -8.92 20.77 -0.59
CA PRO A 101 -9.71 21.60 -1.49
C PRO A 101 -10.35 20.80 -2.63
N LYS A 102 -9.86 19.60 -2.93
CA LYS A 102 -10.39 18.73 -4.00
C LYS A 102 -10.52 17.29 -3.53
N ARG A 103 -11.68 16.69 -3.78
CA ARG A 103 -11.93 15.29 -3.48
C ARG A 103 -11.53 14.44 -4.69
N GLN A 104 -10.81 13.36 -4.47
CA GLN A 104 -10.49 12.41 -5.54
C GLN A 104 -11.53 11.30 -5.57
N TYR A 105 -12.11 11.05 -6.74
CA TYR A 105 -13.07 9.98 -6.97
C TYR A 105 -12.45 8.94 -7.90
N PHE A 106 -12.02 7.81 -7.36
CA PHE A 106 -11.22 6.85 -8.11
C PHE A 106 -12.07 5.86 -8.90
N ARG A 107 -11.64 5.55 -10.13
CA ARG A 107 -12.27 4.63 -11.07
C ARG A 107 -11.22 3.71 -11.68
N PHE A 108 -11.54 2.43 -11.77
CA PHE A 108 -10.68 1.43 -12.42
C PHE A 108 -11.47 0.17 -12.78
N TRP A 109 -10.90 -0.60 -13.70
CA TRP A 109 -11.47 -1.79 -14.31
C TRP A 109 -10.49 -2.96 -14.22
N GLU A 110 -11.04 -4.15 -14.01
CA GLU A 110 -10.29 -5.39 -13.90
C GLU A 110 -10.94 -6.46 -14.79
N PRO A 111 -10.78 -6.40 -16.13
CA PRO A 111 -11.21 -7.48 -17.01
C PRO A 111 -10.23 -8.65 -16.93
N ALA A 112 -10.76 -9.86 -16.96
CA ALA A 112 -9.98 -11.07 -16.97
C ALA A 112 -10.57 -12.14 -17.88
N LEU A 113 -9.68 -12.97 -18.43
CA LEU A 113 -10.00 -14.12 -19.26
C LEU A 113 -9.18 -15.30 -18.77
N TYR A 114 -9.73 -16.50 -18.80
CA TYR A 114 -8.96 -17.70 -18.48
C TYR A 114 -9.42 -18.92 -19.26
N VAL A 115 -8.47 -19.84 -19.43
CA VAL A 115 -8.68 -21.22 -19.89
C VAL A 115 -7.88 -22.14 -19.00
N GLN A 116 -8.48 -23.24 -18.56
CA GLN A 116 -7.78 -24.31 -17.87
C GLN A 116 -8.29 -25.66 -18.37
N ASP A 117 -7.42 -26.67 -18.34
CA ASP A 117 -7.70 -28.05 -18.72
C ASP A 117 -7.16 -28.99 -17.65
N ASP A 118 -8.05 -29.79 -17.07
CA ASP A 118 -7.67 -30.94 -16.26
C ASP A 118 -7.63 -32.17 -17.17
N TRP A 119 -6.42 -32.59 -17.51
CA TRP A 119 -6.17 -33.64 -18.48
C TRP A 119 -5.69 -34.92 -17.79
N HIS A 120 -6.52 -35.95 -17.82
CA HIS A 120 -6.14 -37.31 -17.44
C HIS A 120 -5.40 -38.00 -18.58
N ALA A 121 -4.16 -37.57 -18.83
CA ALA A 121 -3.33 -38.06 -19.94
C ALA A 121 -3.12 -39.58 -19.92
N LYS A 122 -2.98 -40.18 -18.72
CA LYS A 122 -2.93 -41.62 -18.48
C LYS A 122 -3.56 -41.95 -17.13
N SER A 123 -3.85 -43.23 -16.85
CA SER A 123 -4.35 -43.68 -15.54
C SER A 123 -3.42 -43.33 -14.36
N TRP A 124 -2.13 -43.12 -14.64
CA TRP A 124 -1.11 -42.73 -13.67
C TRP A 124 -0.65 -41.28 -13.81
N LEU A 125 -1.15 -40.51 -14.80
CA LEU A 125 -0.69 -39.15 -15.08
C LEU A 125 -1.88 -38.22 -15.28
N THR A 126 -2.01 -37.24 -14.39
CA THR A 126 -2.91 -36.10 -14.56
C THR A 126 -2.09 -34.83 -14.71
N LEU A 127 -2.47 -33.98 -15.66
CA LEU A 127 -1.88 -32.67 -15.90
C LEU A 127 -2.96 -31.60 -15.71
N ASN A 128 -2.60 -30.49 -15.08
CA ASN A 128 -3.47 -29.33 -14.93
C ASN A 128 -2.80 -28.17 -15.68
N LEU A 129 -3.37 -27.76 -16.80
CA LEU A 129 -2.81 -26.70 -17.64
C LEU A 129 -3.73 -25.50 -17.56
N GLY A 130 -3.20 -24.32 -17.27
CA GLY A 130 -4.00 -23.11 -17.15
C GLY A 130 -3.27 -21.89 -17.67
N LEU A 131 -4.04 -20.98 -18.28
CA LEU A 131 -3.59 -19.65 -18.62
C LEU A 131 -4.69 -18.67 -18.26
N ARG A 132 -4.34 -17.68 -17.46
CA ARG A 132 -5.19 -16.55 -17.14
C ARG A 132 -4.56 -15.27 -17.67
N TRP A 133 -5.39 -14.31 -18.04
CA TRP A 133 -5.01 -12.96 -18.40
C TRP A 133 -5.82 -12.01 -17.54
N ASP A 134 -5.14 -11.14 -16.79
CA ASP A 134 -5.75 -10.15 -15.90
C ASP A 134 -5.27 -8.76 -16.25
N HIS A 135 -6.16 -7.88 -16.71
CA HIS A 135 -5.80 -6.48 -16.85
C HIS A 135 -6.20 -5.73 -15.59
N PHE A 136 -5.28 -4.96 -15.00
CA PHE A 136 -5.60 -4.01 -13.94
C PHE A 136 -5.36 -2.61 -14.49
N SER A 137 -6.43 -1.87 -14.79
CA SER A 137 -6.28 -0.51 -15.32
C SER A 137 -5.65 0.41 -14.26
N PRO A 138 -4.85 1.43 -14.65
CA PRO A 138 -4.41 2.45 -13.72
C PRO A 138 -5.60 3.11 -13.01
N ILE A 139 -5.37 3.51 -11.77
CA ILE A 139 -6.36 4.31 -11.04
C ILE A 139 -6.56 5.63 -11.76
N THR A 140 -7.82 5.97 -12.06
CA THR A 140 -8.19 7.25 -12.63
C THR A 140 -9.00 8.09 -11.64
N ALA A 141 -8.68 9.38 -11.48
CA ALA A 141 -9.61 10.31 -10.83
C ALA A 141 -10.67 10.78 -11.83
N ALA A 142 -11.95 10.59 -11.47
CA ALA A 142 -13.09 10.87 -12.34
C ALA A 142 -13.19 12.34 -12.78
N GLN A 143 -12.69 13.27 -11.97
CA GLN A 143 -12.68 14.71 -12.24
C GLN A 143 -11.26 15.23 -12.53
N GLY A 144 -10.28 14.34 -12.70
CA GLY A 144 -8.92 14.69 -13.09
C GLY A 144 -8.04 15.26 -11.98
N GLU A 145 -8.47 15.24 -10.71
CA GLU A 145 -7.71 15.84 -9.61
C GLU A 145 -6.58 14.97 -9.06
N ARG A 146 -5.85 14.25 -9.92
CA ARG A 146 -4.55 13.65 -9.53
C ARG A 146 -3.41 14.48 -10.09
N SER A 147 -2.39 14.66 -9.26
CA SER A 147 -1.16 15.33 -9.65
C SER A 147 0.03 14.49 -9.20
N ASN A 148 0.82 14.00 -10.15
CA ASN A 148 1.97 13.14 -9.87
C ASN A 148 3.26 13.95 -10.00
N PHE A 149 4.11 13.95 -8.98
CA PHE A 149 5.45 14.50 -9.13
C PHE A 149 6.28 13.59 -10.05
N ASP A 150 6.91 14.17 -11.07
CA ASP A 150 7.77 13.47 -12.02
C ASP A 150 9.22 13.94 -11.84
N PRO A 151 10.11 13.09 -11.30
CA PRO A 151 11.52 13.44 -11.11
C PRO A 151 12.26 13.71 -12.42
N VAL A 152 11.79 13.16 -13.55
CA VAL A 152 12.38 13.42 -14.87
C VAL A 152 12.07 14.85 -15.33
N LEU A 153 10.83 15.32 -15.09
CA LEU A 153 10.47 16.71 -15.37
C LEU A 153 11.19 17.68 -14.43
N ALA A 154 11.35 17.31 -13.16
CA ALA A 154 12.08 18.12 -12.18
C ALA A 154 13.58 18.23 -12.52
N ALA A 155 14.19 17.16 -13.04
CA ALA A 155 15.59 17.19 -13.47
C ALA A 155 15.82 18.02 -14.75
N ALA A 156 14.77 18.25 -15.54
CA ALA A 156 14.85 18.97 -16.81
C ALA A 156 14.44 20.45 -16.70
N CYS A 157 13.98 20.92 -15.54
CA CYS A 157 13.49 22.29 -15.34
C CYS A 157 14.52 23.21 -14.69
N THR A 158 14.31 24.52 -14.81
CA THR A 158 15.02 25.56 -14.04
C THR A 158 14.17 26.03 -12.85
N PRO A 159 14.76 26.68 -11.82
CA PRO A 159 14.00 27.13 -10.65
C PRO A 159 12.91 28.16 -10.97
N SER A 160 13.08 28.94 -12.04
CA SER A 160 12.14 29.98 -12.49
C SER A 160 10.86 29.41 -13.09
N ASP A 161 10.93 28.26 -13.74
CA ASP A 161 9.85 27.73 -14.61
C ASP A 161 9.47 26.28 -14.26
N CYS A 162 9.94 25.77 -13.11
CA CYS A 162 9.71 24.38 -12.77
C CYS A 162 8.24 24.06 -12.53
N ASN A 163 7.70 23.14 -13.33
CA ASN A 163 6.44 22.47 -13.08
C ASN A 163 6.60 20.95 -13.29
N PRO A 164 7.09 20.23 -12.28
CA PRO A 164 7.37 18.80 -12.41
C PRO A 164 6.14 17.93 -12.15
N PHE A 165 4.93 18.47 -12.29
CA PHE A 165 3.69 17.77 -11.94
C PHE A 165 2.92 17.33 -13.18
N ARG A 166 2.65 16.02 -13.29
CA ARG A 166 1.72 15.46 -14.27
C ARG A 166 0.31 15.47 -13.70
N VAL A 167 -0.51 16.39 -14.19
CA VAL A 167 -1.90 16.53 -13.77
C VAL A 167 -2.82 15.80 -14.75
N GLY A 168 -3.80 15.06 -14.23
CA GLY A 168 -4.84 14.42 -15.03
C GLY A 168 -5.35 13.13 -14.43
N ALA A 169 -6.29 12.46 -15.11
CA ALA A 169 -6.98 11.29 -14.58
C ALA A 169 -6.01 10.19 -14.08
N THR A 170 -5.02 9.79 -14.89
CA THR A 170 -3.99 8.79 -14.52
C THR A 170 -2.72 9.41 -13.93
N ALA A 171 -2.58 10.74 -14.02
CA ALA A 171 -1.37 11.47 -13.66
C ALA A 171 -0.07 10.88 -14.28
N GLY A 172 -0.18 10.34 -15.50
CA GLY A 172 0.95 9.81 -16.29
C GLY A 172 1.29 8.33 -16.05
N VAL A 173 0.59 7.63 -15.16
CA VAL A 173 0.79 6.19 -14.95
C VAL A 173 0.29 5.40 -16.17
N LYS A 174 1.16 4.56 -16.72
CA LYS A 174 0.88 3.73 -17.91
C LYS A 174 0.03 2.52 -17.55
N SER A 175 -0.70 2.03 -18.55
CA SER A 175 -1.54 0.83 -18.46
C SER A 175 -0.83 -0.38 -19.06
N TYR A 176 -0.89 -1.53 -18.39
CA TYR A 176 -0.21 -2.77 -18.82
C TYR A 176 -1.22 -3.85 -19.19
N TRP A 177 -1.10 -4.36 -20.42
CA TRP A 177 -2.01 -5.36 -20.99
C TRP A 177 -1.35 -6.75 -21.12
N THR A 178 -0.08 -6.90 -20.74
CA THR A 178 0.73 -8.12 -20.95
C THR A 178 0.70 -9.08 -19.74
N ASN A 179 -0.36 -9.06 -18.96
CA ASN A 179 -0.48 -9.73 -17.67
C ASN A 179 -0.97 -11.17 -17.81
N PHE A 180 -0.17 -12.02 -18.46
CA PHE A 180 -0.46 -13.45 -18.57
C PHE A 180 0.03 -14.21 -17.34
N GLU A 181 -0.77 -15.17 -16.88
CA GLU A 181 -0.64 -15.93 -15.65
C GLU A 181 -0.75 -17.43 -15.95
N PRO A 182 0.36 -18.06 -16.35
CA PRO A 182 0.37 -19.49 -16.59
C PRO A 182 0.30 -20.26 -15.27
N ARG A 183 -0.39 -21.40 -15.32
CA ARG A 183 -0.48 -22.39 -14.26
C ARG A 183 -0.24 -23.76 -14.86
N PHE A 184 0.62 -24.53 -14.22
CA PHE A 184 0.96 -25.87 -14.63
C PHE A 184 0.99 -26.75 -13.39
N GLY A 185 0.28 -27.88 -13.42
CA GLY A 185 0.25 -28.86 -12.35
C GLY A 185 0.39 -30.26 -12.91
N PHE A 186 0.91 -31.16 -12.09
CA PHE A 186 0.98 -32.57 -12.43
C PHE A 186 0.77 -33.44 -11.19
N ALA A 187 0.18 -34.61 -11.43
CA ALA A 187 0.10 -35.69 -10.46
C ALA A 187 0.46 -37.01 -11.15
N VAL A 188 1.47 -37.68 -10.62
CA VAL A 188 2.03 -38.94 -11.14
C VAL A 188 1.90 -40.02 -10.07
N THR A 189 1.23 -41.12 -10.41
CA THR A 189 1.07 -42.31 -9.54
C THR A 189 1.63 -43.54 -10.26
N PRO A 190 2.96 -43.69 -10.35
CA PRO A 190 3.57 -44.75 -11.16
C PRO A 190 3.32 -46.16 -10.58
N ARG A 191 2.99 -46.26 -9.29
CA ARG A 191 2.59 -47.50 -8.62
C ARG A 191 1.73 -47.19 -7.40
N ALA A 192 1.00 -48.20 -6.92
CA ALA A 192 0.21 -48.09 -5.70
C ALA A 192 1.07 -47.62 -4.50
N GLY A 193 0.55 -46.66 -3.75
CA GLY A 193 1.22 -46.11 -2.57
C GLY A 193 2.41 -45.18 -2.87
N PHE A 194 2.67 -44.79 -4.12
CA PHE A 194 3.69 -43.79 -4.45
C PHE A 194 3.10 -42.71 -5.36
N VAL A 195 3.12 -41.45 -4.90
CA VAL A 195 2.57 -40.32 -5.64
C VAL A 195 3.57 -39.17 -5.64
N VAL A 196 3.77 -38.57 -6.81
CA VAL A 196 4.46 -37.29 -6.94
C VAL A 196 3.47 -36.27 -7.44
N ARG A 197 3.34 -35.15 -6.74
CA ARG A 197 2.51 -34.01 -7.16
C ARG A 197 3.39 -32.78 -7.21
N GLY A 198 3.11 -31.89 -8.13
CA GLY A 198 3.78 -30.61 -8.15
C GLY A 198 3.03 -29.65 -9.05
N GLY A 199 3.44 -28.40 -8.96
CA GLY A 199 2.89 -27.37 -9.81
C GLY A 199 3.65 -26.08 -9.71
N PHE A 200 3.38 -25.23 -10.68
CA PHE A 200 3.82 -23.86 -10.81
C PHE A 200 2.58 -23.01 -11.10
N GLY A 201 2.51 -21.82 -10.51
CA GLY A 201 1.49 -20.84 -10.83
C GLY A 201 2.04 -19.44 -10.67
N MET A 202 1.64 -18.56 -11.57
CA MET A 202 1.81 -17.12 -11.41
C MET A 202 0.47 -16.47 -11.11
N SER A 203 0.45 -15.49 -10.21
CA SER A 203 -0.72 -14.65 -9.93
C SER A 203 -0.28 -13.20 -9.74
N ARG A 204 -1.04 -12.27 -10.28
CA ARG A 204 -0.95 -10.83 -10.00
C ARG A 204 -2.09 -10.43 -9.09
N TYR A 205 -1.91 -9.27 -8.48
CA TYR A 205 -2.91 -8.67 -7.63
C TYR A 205 -3.20 -7.28 -8.15
N ALA A 206 -4.45 -6.84 -7.98
CA ALA A 206 -4.75 -5.43 -8.04
C ALA A 206 -3.82 -4.73 -7.05
N GLN A 207 -3.19 -3.67 -7.52
CA GLN A 207 -2.19 -2.99 -6.70
C GLN A 207 -2.85 -2.45 -5.43
N ASP A 208 -2.27 -2.79 -4.29
CA ASP A 208 -2.68 -2.23 -3.01
C ASP A 208 -2.15 -0.81 -2.93
N TYR A 209 -3.06 0.14 -3.09
CA TYR A 209 -2.75 1.51 -2.83
C TYR A 209 -3.29 1.84 -1.43
N ALA A 210 -2.44 1.70 -0.42
CA ALA A 210 -2.70 2.27 0.90
C ALA A 210 -3.08 3.76 0.75
N SER A 211 -3.89 4.30 1.67
CA SER A 211 -4.47 5.65 1.56
C SER A 211 -3.49 6.76 1.18
N GLY A 212 -2.20 6.66 1.53
CA GLY A 212 -1.15 7.60 1.10
C GLY A 212 -0.65 7.42 -0.34
N SER A 213 -0.62 6.20 -0.90
CA SER A 213 -0.16 5.94 -2.26
C SER A 213 -1.24 6.14 -3.32
N MET A 214 -2.53 6.04 -2.98
CA MET A 214 -3.63 6.42 -3.90
C MET A 214 -3.62 7.92 -4.17
N ASN A 215 -3.45 8.65 -3.07
CA ASN A 215 -3.71 10.05 -2.92
C ASN A 215 -2.48 10.85 -3.36
N LEU A 216 -2.35 10.98 -4.68
CA LEU A 216 -1.41 11.88 -5.32
C LEU A 216 -1.85 13.35 -5.17
N TYR A 217 -1.94 13.82 -3.92
CA TYR A 217 -2.27 15.19 -3.57
C TYR A 217 -1.04 16.09 -3.66
N ASN A 218 -0.55 16.29 -4.88
CA ASN A 218 0.46 17.29 -5.19
C ASN A 218 -0.19 18.55 -5.76
N PRO A 219 0.54 19.68 -5.89
CA PRO A 219 0.05 20.88 -6.55
C PRO A 219 -0.65 20.57 -7.89
N PRO A 220 -1.86 21.10 -8.16
CA PRO A 220 -2.62 22.09 -7.39
C PRO A 220 -3.67 21.50 -6.41
N PHE A 221 -3.52 20.25 -5.98
CA PHE A 221 -4.49 19.53 -5.15
C PHE A 221 -3.97 19.21 -3.73
N VAL A 222 -2.98 19.95 -3.25
CA VAL A 222 -2.37 19.71 -1.93
C VAL A 222 -3.40 19.97 -0.82
N PRO A 223 -3.46 19.12 0.23
CA PRO A 223 -4.27 19.42 1.39
C PRO A 223 -3.67 20.62 2.13
N LEU A 224 -4.52 21.54 2.55
CA LEU A 224 -4.12 22.73 3.26
C LEU A 224 -4.14 22.44 4.75
N ASN A 225 -2.98 22.53 5.36
CA ASN A 225 -2.81 22.44 6.81
C ASN A 225 -2.61 23.84 7.37
N LEU A 226 -3.27 24.11 8.47
CA LEU A 226 -3.08 25.29 9.29
C LEU A 226 -2.74 24.81 10.69
N ASP A 227 -1.54 25.11 11.13
CA ASP A 227 -1.11 24.97 12.51
C ASP A 227 -0.87 26.39 13.04
N CYS A 228 -1.62 26.79 14.06
CA CYS A 228 -1.49 28.12 14.64
C CYS A 228 -1.42 28.06 16.17
N PHE A 229 -0.68 28.99 16.75
CA PHE A 229 -0.37 29.03 18.18
C PHE A 229 -0.93 30.33 18.77
N PRO A 230 -2.07 30.32 19.48
CA PRO A 230 -2.76 31.54 19.90
C PRO A 230 -1.96 32.42 20.85
N GLN A 231 -1.12 31.82 21.71
CA GLN A 231 -0.40 32.52 22.78
C GLN A 231 1.01 32.95 22.36
N THR A 232 1.67 32.17 21.50
CA THR A 232 3.10 32.34 21.17
C THR A 232 3.36 32.52 19.67
N GLY A 233 2.37 32.24 18.82
CA GLY A 233 2.49 32.28 17.38
C GLY A 233 2.74 33.71 16.87
N THR A 234 3.64 33.82 15.91
CA THR A 234 3.97 35.09 15.24
C THR A 234 4.07 34.86 13.73
N GLY A 235 3.78 35.89 12.93
CA GLY A 235 3.81 35.76 11.48
C GLY A 235 2.92 34.63 10.96
N ALA A 236 3.49 33.68 10.22
CA ALA A 236 2.77 32.56 9.59
C ALA A 236 2.21 31.52 10.57
N SER A 237 2.67 31.51 11.82
CA SER A 237 2.19 30.60 12.87
C SER A 237 1.18 31.27 13.83
N ALA A 238 0.92 32.57 13.65
CA ALA A 238 -0.12 33.27 14.41
C ALA A 238 -1.52 32.82 13.93
N CYS A 239 -2.46 32.71 14.86
CA CYS A 239 -3.82 32.37 14.48
C CYS A 239 -4.48 33.51 13.69
N PRO A 240 -5.25 33.18 12.62
CA PRO A 240 -6.00 34.18 11.86
C PRO A 240 -6.86 35.08 12.76
N ALA A 241 -7.05 36.33 12.35
CA ALA A 241 -7.88 37.28 13.10
C ALA A 241 -9.28 36.70 13.37
N GLY A 242 -9.74 36.82 14.62
CA GLY A 242 -11.03 36.25 15.04
C GLY A 242 -10.99 34.75 15.37
N SER A 243 -9.81 34.13 15.40
CA SER A 243 -9.60 32.76 15.88
C SER A 243 -8.56 32.72 17.01
N GLY A 244 -8.35 31.54 17.61
CA GLY A 244 -7.40 31.36 18.72
C GLY A 244 -8.03 30.99 20.06
N LYS A 245 -9.37 30.99 20.16
CA LYS A 245 -10.13 30.53 21.33
C LYS A 245 -11.17 29.47 20.96
N LEU A 246 -11.50 28.57 21.90
CA LEU A 246 -12.47 27.49 21.65
C LEU A 246 -13.84 28.01 21.17
N PHE A 247 -14.35 29.08 21.77
CA PHE A 247 -15.65 29.64 21.40
C PHE A 247 -15.68 30.29 20.00
N GLN A 248 -14.51 30.60 19.43
CA GLN A 248 -14.39 31.13 18.07
C GLN A 248 -14.47 30.01 17.02
N GLY A 249 -14.36 28.75 17.45
CA GLY A 249 -14.43 27.59 16.59
C GLY A 249 -13.18 27.39 15.73
N ALA A 250 -13.33 26.54 14.72
CA ALA A 250 -12.23 26.16 13.83
C ALA A 250 -11.75 27.37 13.00
N PRO A 251 -10.45 27.69 13.01
CA PRO A 251 -9.93 28.84 12.28
C PRO A 251 -10.18 28.71 10.77
N PRO A 252 -10.51 29.79 10.05
CA PRO A 252 -10.62 29.75 8.60
C PRO A 252 -9.25 29.40 8.00
N VAL A 253 -9.25 28.50 7.01
CA VAL A 253 -8.04 28.20 6.23
C VAL A 253 -8.15 28.98 4.95
N THR A 254 -7.30 29.98 4.79
CA THR A 254 -7.15 30.68 3.51
C THR A 254 -6.49 29.72 2.54
N ILE A 255 -7.07 29.57 1.35
CA ILE A 255 -6.45 28.78 0.28
C ILE A 255 -5.25 29.59 -0.23
N PRO A 256 -3.99 29.20 0.05
CA PRO A 256 -2.85 29.88 -0.54
C PRO A 256 -2.89 29.69 -2.05
N VAL A 257 -2.35 30.65 -2.80
CA VAL A 257 -2.10 30.46 -4.23
C VAL A 257 -1.14 29.28 -4.35
N ILE A 258 -1.65 28.16 -4.86
CA ILE A 258 -0.85 26.96 -5.03
C ILE A 258 0.13 27.22 -6.17
N ASN A 259 1.37 27.50 -5.81
CA ASN A 259 2.49 27.57 -6.74
C ASN A 259 3.33 26.29 -6.63
N ASN A 260 4.15 26.00 -7.64
CA ASN A 260 4.99 24.80 -7.68
C ASN A 260 6.17 24.81 -6.69
N GLN A 261 6.14 25.70 -5.70
CA GLN A 261 7.19 25.88 -4.70
C GLN A 261 6.68 25.66 -3.26
N LEU A 262 5.53 25.01 -3.08
CA LEU A 262 4.99 24.69 -1.76
C LEU A 262 5.99 23.86 -0.94
N PRO A 263 6.26 24.24 0.32
CA PRO A 263 7.10 23.46 1.21
C PRO A 263 6.44 22.13 1.57
N GLY A 264 7.26 21.09 1.76
CA GLY A 264 6.82 19.83 2.38
C GLY A 264 7.10 18.58 1.56
N THR A 265 6.18 17.62 1.65
CA THR A 265 6.31 16.28 1.07
C THR A 265 5.41 16.14 -0.15
N VAL A 266 5.97 15.62 -1.25
CA VAL A 266 5.20 15.26 -2.44
C VAL A 266 5.20 13.74 -2.63
N GLY A 267 4.11 13.22 -3.19
CA GLY A 267 4.01 11.82 -3.62
C GLY A 267 4.41 11.68 -5.09
N ALA A 268 5.08 10.61 -5.46
CA ALA A 268 5.44 10.35 -6.85
C ALA A 268 5.18 8.88 -7.15
N HIS A 269 4.56 8.57 -8.28
CA HIS A 269 4.46 7.22 -8.85
C HIS A 269 5.33 7.15 -10.09
N ALA A 270 6.11 6.09 -10.23
CA ALA A 270 6.74 5.80 -11.50
C ALA A 270 5.69 5.77 -12.61
N THR A 271 5.95 6.44 -13.74
CA THR A 271 5.02 6.39 -14.88
C THR A 271 4.99 5.00 -15.50
N ASP A 272 6.13 4.29 -15.41
CA ASP A 272 6.26 2.86 -15.68
C ASP A 272 6.06 2.08 -14.38
N TYR A 273 4.85 1.57 -14.15
CA TYR A 273 4.45 0.90 -12.90
C TYR A 273 3.74 -0.43 -13.19
N PRO A 274 4.49 -1.51 -13.49
CA PRO A 274 3.90 -2.83 -13.74
C PRO A 274 3.30 -3.43 -12.46
N GLN A 275 2.30 -4.31 -12.62
CA GLN A 275 1.66 -4.96 -11.47
C GLN A 275 2.61 -5.94 -10.77
N ALA A 276 2.50 -5.95 -9.44
CA ALA A 276 3.11 -6.95 -8.58
C ALA A 276 2.63 -8.35 -8.95
N TYR A 277 3.57 -9.30 -9.00
CA TYR A 277 3.26 -10.69 -9.27
C TYR A 277 4.01 -11.63 -8.34
N ILE A 278 3.38 -12.77 -8.08
CA ILE A 278 3.92 -13.86 -7.30
C ILE A 278 3.96 -15.10 -8.19
N MET A 279 5.14 -15.70 -8.31
CA MET A 279 5.35 -17.03 -8.85
C MET A 279 5.50 -17.99 -7.68
N GLN A 280 4.73 -19.07 -7.69
CA GLN A 280 4.76 -20.12 -6.69
C GLN A 280 5.00 -21.45 -7.37
N TRP A 281 5.81 -22.30 -6.75
CA TRP A 281 5.96 -23.69 -7.15
C TRP A 281 6.01 -24.58 -5.93
N ASN A 282 5.55 -25.81 -6.11
CA ASN A 282 5.69 -26.84 -5.11
C ASN A 282 5.93 -28.19 -5.76
N THR A 283 6.55 -29.09 -5.01
CA THR A 283 6.67 -30.50 -5.35
C THR A 283 6.58 -31.31 -4.08
N THR A 284 5.75 -32.34 -4.09
CA THR A 284 5.55 -33.26 -2.98
C THR A 284 5.69 -34.69 -3.48
N ILE A 285 6.54 -35.45 -2.81
CA ILE A 285 6.72 -36.89 -3.00
C ILE A 285 6.11 -37.59 -1.79
N GLN A 286 5.15 -38.47 -2.02
CA GLN A 286 4.45 -39.22 -1.00
C GLN A 286 4.66 -40.71 -1.22
N LYS A 287 5.00 -41.44 -0.16
CA LYS A 287 5.13 -42.89 -0.17
C LYS A 287 4.44 -43.51 1.04
N GLN A 288 3.53 -44.45 0.77
CA GLN A 288 2.93 -45.33 1.75
C GLN A 288 3.71 -46.65 1.82
N PHE A 289 3.93 -47.14 3.04
CA PHE A 289 4.50 -48.46 3.31
C PHE A 289 3.93 -49.02 4.62
N GLY A 290 3.10 -50.06 4.51
CA GLY A 290 2.32 -50.60 5.62
C GLY A 290 1.36 -49.54 6.18
N ALA A 291 1.41 -49.33 7.50
CA ALA A 291 0.63 -48.31 8.19
C ALA A 291 1.28 -46.91 8.17
N ASN A 292 2.43 -46.74 7.51
CA ASN A 292 3.17 -45.49 7.50
C ASN A 292 3.03 -44.77 6.16
N VAL A 293 3.04 -43.44 6.22
CA VAL A 293 3.05 -42.52 5.08
C VAL A 293 4.14 -41.49 5.34
N VAL A 294 5.06 -41.34 4.40
CA VAL A 294 6.07 -40.29 4.40
C VAL A 294 5.77 -39.35 3.25
N SER A 295 5.78 -38.05 3.52
CA SER A 295 5.67 -36.98 2.53
C SER A 295 6.85 -36.03 2.67
N VAL A 296 7.54 -35.79 1.56
CA VAL A 296 8.58 -34.75 1.47
C VAL A 296 8.10 -33.72 0.46
N GLY A 297 7.98 -32.49 0.92
CA GLY A 297 7.53 -31.34 0.15
C GLY A 297 8.61 -30.28 0.05
N TYR A 298 8.65 -29.59 -1.07
CA TYR A 298 9.36 -28.33 -1.23
C TYR A 298 8.38 -27.29 -1.79
N VAL A 299 8.39 -26.10 -1.21
CA VAL A 299 7.59 -24.95 -1.63
C VAL A 299 8.53 -23.78 -1.87
N GLY A 300 8.42 -23.17 -3.04
CA GLY A 300 9.13 -21.95 -3.39
C GLY A 300 8.15 -20.88 -3.84
N GLN A 301 8.46 -19.64 -3.49
CA GLN A 301 7.72 -18.47 -3.88
C GLN A 301 8.69 -17.34 -4.21
N VAL A 302 8.46 -16.68 -5.33
CA VAL A 302 9.17 -15.47 -5.73
C VAL A 302 8.15 -14.40 -6.07
N ALA A 303 8.25 -13.29 -5.37
CA ALA A 303 7.48 -12.08 -5.62
C ALA A 303 8.37 -11.01 -6.25
N ARG A 304 7.84 -10.33 -7.26
CA ARG A 304 8.51 -9.28 -8.03
C ARG A 304 7.53 -8.14 -8.30
N HIS A 305 8.09 -7.00 -8.68
CA HIS A 305 7.32 -5.77 -8.88
C HIS A 305 6.51 -5.35 -7.66
N LEU A 306 7.01 -5.67 -6.46
CA LEU A 306 6.39 -5.23 -5.21
C LEU A 306 6.59 -3.73 -5.05
N GLN A 307 5.61 -3.07 -4.43
CA GLN A 307 5.68 -1.64 -4.18
C GLN A 307 6.84 -1.32 -3.24
N TYR A 308 7.70 -0.40 -3.66
CA TYR A 308 8.76 0.20 -2.84
C TYR A 308 8.59 1.72 -2.90
N ALA A 309 8.71 2.41 -1.76
CA ALA A 309 8.42 3.85 -1.67
C ALA A 309 9.57 4.64 -1.00
N PRO A 310 10.77 4.69 -1.62
CA PRO A 310 11.89 5.45 -1.08
C PRO A 310 11.63 6.96 -1.13
N ASN A 311 12.29 7.68 -0.23
CA ASN A 311 12.43 9.13 -0.38
C ASN A 311 13.59 9.43 -1.36
N ILE A 312 13.28 9.87 -2.57
CA ILE A 312 14.30 10.18 -3.60
C ILE A 312 14.89 11.59 -3.50
N ASN A 313 14.44 12.39 -2.55
CA ASN A 313 15.03 13.71 -2.28
C ASN A 313 16.20 13.65 -1.28
N ILE A 314 16.68 12.44 -0.97
CA ILE A 314 17.82 12.21 -0.07
C ILE A 314 19.10 12.14 -0.91
N PRO A 315 20.16 12.87 -0.54
CA PRO A 315 21.43 12.76 -1.21
C PRO A 315 22.04 11.35 -1.04
N PRO A 316 22.88 10.88 -1.99
CA PRO A 316 23.64 9.65 -1.79
C PRO A 316 24.56 9.78 -0.56
N PRO A 317 24.82 8.67 0.17
CA PRO A 317 25.80 8.67 1.25
C PRO A 317 27.15 9.18 0.75
N SER A 318 27.64 10.29 1.30
CA SER A 318 28.96 10.82 0.96
C SER A 318 30.03 10.18 1.84
N GLN A 319 31.16 9.80 1.25
CA GLN A 319 32.37 9.44 2.03
C GLN A 319 33.05 10.66 2.68
N ALA A 320 32.50 11.86 2.50
CA ALA A 320 32.99 13.07 3.14
C ALA A 320 32.83 12.95 4.67
N GLY A 321 33.83 13.44 5.40
CA GLY A 321 33.92 13.28 6.85
C GLY A 321 32.73 13.87 7.64
N PRO A 322 32.71 13.67 8.96
CA PRO A 322 31.65 14.17 9.83
C PRO A 322 31.38 15.67 9.60
N GLY A 323 30.12 16.04 9.35
CA GLY A 323 29.69 17.44 9.22
C GLY A 323 29.46 17.95 7.79
N VAL A 324 29.71 17.15 6.75
CA VAL A 324 29.35 17.53 5.37
C VAL A 324 27.90 17.14 5.08
N TYR A 325 26.98 18.10 5.18
CA TYR A 325 25.60 17.92 4.73
C TYR A 325 25.53 18.07 3.20
N ASN A 326 25.27 16.97 2.51
CA ASN A 326 24.99 17.01 1.09
C ASN A 326 23.59 17.62 0.88
N PRO A 327 23.41 18.66 0.04
CA PRO A 327 22.08 19.23 -0.21
C PRO A 327 21.13 18.18 -0.79
N ARG A 328 19.83 18.35 -0.54
CA ARG A 328 18.78 17.49 -1.11
C ARG A 328 18.87 17.50 -2.64
N VAL A 329 18.60 16.37 -3.28
CA VAL A 329 18.78 16.15 -4.73
C VAL A 329 18.07 17.24 -5.55
N PHE A 330 16.87 17.65 -5.15
CA PHE A 330 16.08 18.64 -5.88
C PHE A 330 16.13 20.06 -5.27
N ALA A 331 17.03 20.32 -4.30
CA ALA A 331 17.10 21.64 -3.65
C ALA A 331 17.42 22.79 -4.62
N GLY A 332 18.14 22.51 -5.71
CA GLY A 332 18.48 23.50 -6.72
C GLY A 332 17.28 24.01 -7.50
N VAL A 333 16.28 23.15 -7.78
CA VAL A 333 15.10 23.47 -8.61
C VAL A 333 13.83 23.69 -7.78
N MET A 334 13.70 22.98 -6.66
CA MET A 334 12.58 23.09 -5.73
C MET A 334 13.12 23.18 -4.28
N PRO A 335 13.59 24.36 -3.85
CA PRO A 335 14.29 24.54 -2.57
C PRO A 335 13.41 24.20 -1.35
N ASN A 336 12.10 24.38 -1.45
CA ASN A 336 11.16 24.18 -0.35
C ASN A 336 10.74 22.72 -0.16
N LEU A 337 11.08 21.83 -1.11
CA LEU A 337 10.71 20.43 -1.05
C LEU A 337 11.54 19.68 0.00
N ALA A 338 10.88 19.06 0.97
CA ALA A 338 11.51 18.31 2.05
C ALA A 338 11.73 16.84 1.66
N SER A 339 10.71 16.17 1.12
CA SER A 339 10.78 14.76 0.73
C SER A 339 9.93 14.44 -0.50
N ILE A 340 10.32 13.41 -1.23
CA ILE A 340 9.56 12.85 -2.36
C ILE A 340 9.35 11.38 -2.10
N ASN A 341 8.15 10.97 -1.70
CA ASN A 341 7.79 9.57 -1.53
C ASN A 341 7.55 8.95 -2.91
N TYR A 342 8.54 8.26 -3.46
CA TYR A 342 8.50 7.74 -4.83
C TYR A 342 8.10 6.27 -4.86
N TYR A 343 6.84 6.00 -5.11
CA TYR A 343 6.31 4.66 -5.33
C TYR A 343 6.83 4.09 -6.65
N THR A 344 7.57 2.99 -6.56
CA THR A 344 8.08 2.18 -7.68
C THR A 344 7.66 0.72 -7.52
N ALA A 345 7.82 -0.05 -8.59
CA ALA A 345 7.62 -1.50 -8.60
C ALA A 345 8.97 -2.25 -8.62
N THR A 346 9.89 -1.90 -7.72
CA THR A 346 11.25 -2.49 -7.67
C THR A 346 11.45 -3.46 -6.50
N GLY A 347 10.44 -3.66 -5.66
CA GLY A 347 10.50 -4.58 -4.54
C GLY A 347 10.44 -6.04 -4.96
N ALA A 348 11.07 -6.89 -4.16
CA ALA A 348 11.17 -8.32 -4.36
C ALA A 348 11.14 -9.08 -3.02
N SER A 349 10.58 -10.28 -3.06
CA SER A 349 10.64 -11.23 -1.94
C SER A 349 10.79 -12.66 -2.45
N GLU A 350 11.48 -13.49 -1.68
CA GLU A 350 11.71 -14.89 -1.98
C GLU A 350 11.48 -15.72 -0.73
N TYR A 351 10.74 -16.82 -0.86
CA TYR A 351 10.48 -17.75 0.21
C TYR A 351 10.74 -19.17 -0.28
N ASN A 352 11.45 -19.95 0.53
CA ASN A 352 11.77 -21.34 0.24
C ASN A 352 11.55 -22.16 1.49
N ALA A 353 10.83 -23.28 1.39
CA ALA A 353 10.59 -24.17 2.50
C ALA A 353 10.68 -25.65 2.10
N ALA A 354 11.41 -26.42 2.90
CA ALA A 354 11.38 -27.88 2.89
C ALA A 354 10.42 -28.35 4.00
N GLN A 355 9.50 -29.24 3.65
CA GLN A 355 8.47 -29.77 4.53
C GLN A 355 8.59 -31.29 4.59
N LEU A 356 8.66 -31.84 5.80
CA LEU A 356 8.63 -33.27 6.06
C LEU A 356 7.38 -33.58 6.88
N SER A 357 6.62 -34.59 6.45
CA SER A 357 5.51 -35.15 7.21
C SER A 357 5.64 -36.66 7.27
N PHE A 358 5.52 -37.21 8.47
CA PHE A 358 5.43 -38.64 8.73
C PHE A 358 4.13 -38.91 9.48
N GLU A 359 3.31 -39.78 8.92
CA GLU A 359 2.09 -40.26 9.54
C GLU A 359 2.16 -41.78 9.68
N ARG A 360 1.96 -42.26 10.90
CA ARG A 360 1.68 -43.67 11.18
C ARG A 360 0.22 -43.78 11.58
N ARG A 361 -0.58 -44.42 10.72
CA ARG A 361 -1.94 -44.85 11.05
C ARG A 361 -1.92 -45.87 12.18
N TYR A 362 -3.00 -45.93 12.96
CA TYR A 362 -3.11 -46.85 14.08
C TYR A 362 -2.78 -48.29 13.65
N ALA A 363 -1.68 -48.81 14.18
CA ALA A 363 -1.24 -50.18 13.92
C ALA A 363 -0.38 -50.66 15.09
N LYS A 364 -0.72 -51.84 15.63
CA LYS A 364 -0.05 -52.43 16.79
C LYS A 364 0.02 -51.49 18.00
N GLY A 365 -1.09 -50.80 18.29
CA GLY A 365 -1.24 -49.95 19.49
C GLY A 365 -0.64 -48.54 19.39
N LEU A 366 -0.06 -48.15 18.24
CA LEU A 366 0.59 -46.85 18.08
C LEU A 366 0.04 -46.10 16.87
N THR A 367 -0.28 -44.82 17.09
CA THR A 367 -0.47 -43.79 16.07
C THR A 367 0.59 -42.70 16.27
N ALA A 368 1.08 -42.10 15.19
CA ALA A 368 2.04 -41.00 15.29
C ALA A 368 1.88 -40.03 14.12
N ASN A 369 2.07 -38.74 14.39
CA ASN A 369 2.14 -37.71 13.36
C ASN A 369 3.28 -36.77 13.70
N VAL A 370 4.24 -36.63 12.79
CA VAL A 370 5.44 -35.80 12.96
C VAL A 370 5.55 -34.90 11.75
N ASN A 371 5.63 -33.59 11.97
CA ASN A 371 5.82 -32.61 10.91
C ASN A 371 7.03 -31.73 11.25
N TYR A 372 7.81 -31.40 10.23
CA TYR A 372 8.95 -30.51 10.34
C TYR A 372 9.00 -29.60 9.12
N THR A 373 9.22 -28.30 9.34
CA THR A 373 9.38 -27.31 8.27
C THR A 373 10.66 -26.53 8.51
N PHE A 374 11.52 -26.51 7.51
CA PHE A 374 12.66 -25.61 7.45
C PHE A 374 12.39 -24.58 6.36
N ALA A 375 12.35 -23.30 6.73
CA ALA A 375 12.00 -22.22 5.82
C ALA A 375 13.01 -21.09 5.87
N ARG A 376 13.16 -20.38 4.75
CA ARG A 376 13.95 -19.16 4.61
C ARG A 376 13.14 -18.14 3.82
N ASN A 377 13.08 -16.92 4.34
CA ASN A 377 12.50 -15.78 3.65
C ASN A 377 13.57 -14.71 3.43
N LEU A 378 13.58 -14.08 2.26
CA LEU A 378 14.40 -12.92 1.94
C LEU A 378 13.49 -11.86 1.32
N THR A 379 13.71 -10.61 1.68
CA THR A 379 13.05 -9.48 1.02
C THR A 379 13.93 -8.24 1.07
N ASN A 380 13.78 -7.37 0.06
CA ASN A 380 14.40 -6.05 0.03
C ASN A 380 13.40 -4.93 0.32
N ILE A 381 12.19 -5.26 0.75
CA ILE A 381 11.16 -4.33 1.20
C ILE A 381 10.70 -4.71 2.61
N SER A 382 10.38 -3.73 3.44
CA SER A 382 9.75 -3.97 4.73
C SER A 382 8.27 -4.29 4.55
N ASP A 383 7.76 -5.27 5.28
CA ASP A 383 6.35 -5.66 5.25
C ASP A 383 5.46 -4.49 5.73
N GLY A 384 4.39 -4.19 5.00
CA GLY A 384 3.27 -3.35 5.45
C GLY A 384 3.56 -1.88 5.82
N GLY A 385 3.51 -1.00 4.82
CA GLY A 385 2.89 0.33 4.92
C GLY A 385 3.08 1.16 6.21
N THR A 386 4.26 1.71 6.46
CA THR A 386 4.43 3.02 7.10
C THR A 386 5.86 3.49 6.89
N THR A 387 6.04 4.48 6.02
CA THR A 387 7.29 5.24 5.93
C THR A 387 7.38 6.12 7.17
N GLY A 388 8.07 5.60 8.18
CA GLY A 388 8.28 6.28 9.46
C GLY A 388 9.67 6.07 10.06
N ALA A 389 10.67 5.68 9.26
CA ALA A 389 12.09 5.89 9.51
C ALA A 389 12.87 5.31 8.33
N ALA A 390 13.72 6.13 7.72
CA ALA A 390 14.70 5.65 6.76
C ALA A 390 15.57 4.58 7.44
N THR A 391 15.38 3.33 7.06
CA THR A 391 16.35 2.29 7.35
C THR A 391 16.96 1.90 6.03
N VAL A 392 18.27 2.10 5.91
CA VAL A 392 19.09 1.49 4.85
C VAL A 392 18.67 0.03 4.77
N GLY A 393 18.29 -0.43 3.59
CA GLY A 393 17.85 -1.81 3.35
C GLY A 393 18.96 -2.78 3.72
N GLY A 394 18.99 -3.16 5.00
CA GLY A 394 19.68 -4.36 5.46
C GLY A 394 18.85 -5.53 4.98
N ILE A 395 19.50 -6.47 4.29
CA ILE A 395 18.97 -7.82 4.16
C ILE A 395 18.86 -8.33 5.60
N LEU A 396 17.64 -8.39 6.15
CA LEU A 396 17.41 -9.01 7.44
C LEU A 396 17.33 -10.52 7.22
N PRO A 397 18.29 -11.31 7.75
CA PRO A 397 18.03 -12.72 7.96
C PRO A 397 17.05 -12.82 9.14
N ASN A 398 15.84 -13.31 8.87
CA ASN A 398 15.00 -13.93 9.91
C ASN A 398 15.24 -15.43 9.89
#